data_AF-A0A7Y1MRS7-F1
#
_entry.id   AF-A0A7Y1MRS7-F1
#
_cell.length_a   1.000
_cell.length_b   1.000
_cell.length_c   1.000
_cell.angle_alpha   90.00
_cell.angle_beta   90.00
_cell.angle_gamma   90.00
#
_symmetry.space_group_name_H-M   'P 1'
#
loop_
_entity.id
_entity.type
_entity.pdbx_description
1 polymer ?
#
loop_
_entity_poly.entity_id
_entity_poly.type
_entity_poly.pdbx_seq_one_letter_code
_entity_poly.pdbx_strand_id
1 'polypeptide(L)'
;MSRQTYLTLTHVPAFIHWLATELESETRFKHQYVNRKTDEKWSCNGLYNAFEKYCWNHPGNARLGFNPGECSSSNGIALSALRQDLVNAAGSDSRILEATVDVMRWGGVAARNADWLKANKAGLGRMLQNVQTAIGDGDDQASVLRSKNLRFNSGMTKVYSLLCKDFIIYDSRVAAGLGWMVVKYCQEHDLSEVPEALCFPWAAAKEGKKSLAPKRRNPGTAKLKFKGLRSGRHHAMWNMRASWLLSAVLAHPGAAGSRFHLVPSPNDPLRALEAALFMIGYDLGDQLRVLVA
;
A
#
# COMPACT_ATOMS: atom_id res chain seq x y z
N MET A 1 2.78 -19.07 -6.41
CA MET A 1 3.88 -18.62 -7.24
C MET A 1 4.80 -18.00 -6.24
N SER A 2 6.04 -18.48 -6.25
CA SER A 2 7.03 -17.96 -5.34
C SER A 2 7.42 -16.54 -5.75
N ARG A 3 7.94 -15.78 -4.79
CA ARG A 3 8.58 -14.48 -5.02
C ARG A 3 9.60 -14.55 -6.15
N GLN A 4 10.46 -15.57 -6.14
CA GLN A 4 11.52 -15.73 -7.15
C GLN A 4 10.93 -15.85 -8.56
N THR A 5 9.90 -16.69 -8.74
CA THR A 5 9.24 -16.84 -10.05
C THR A 5 8.59 -15.54 -10.49
N TYR A 6 7.87 -14.84 -9.59
CA TYR A 6 7.20 -13.58 -9.93
C TYR A 6 8.20 -12.51 -10.41
N LEU A 7 9.33 -12.38 -9.73
CA LEU A 7 10.35 -11.37 -10.06
C LEU A 7 11.03 -11.63 -11.42
N THR A 8 10.90 -12.84 -11.98
CA THR A 8 11.44 -13.20 -13.30
C THR A 8 10.42 -13.13 -14.43
N LEU A 9 9.16 -12.79 -14.15
CA LEU A 9 8.13 -12.67 -15.18
C LEU A 9 8.46 -11.53 -16.15
N THR A 10 8.04 -11.69 -17.40
CA THR A 10 8.21 -10.67 -18.45
C THR A 10 7.76 -9.29 -17.96
N HIS A 11 8.54 -8.26 -18.31
CA HIS A 11 8.43 -6.86 -17.86
C HIS A 11 8.73 -6.58 -16.37
N VAL A 12 8.68 -7.56 -15.47
CA VAL A 12 8.92 -7.30 -14.03
C VAL A 12 10.36 -6.83 -13.76
N PRO A 13 11.43 -7.51 -14.24
CA PRO A 13 12.80 -7.01 -14.08
C PRO A 13 13.03 -5.63 -14.69
N ALA A 14 12.48 -5.40 -15.89
CA ALA A 14 12.63 -4.12 -16.60
C ALA A 14 11.93 -2.97 -15.85
N PHE A 15 10.73 -3.22 -15.31
CA PHE A 15 10.04 -2.26 -14.46
C PHE A 15 10.79 -1.98 -13.15
N ILE A 16 11.33 -3.02 -12.51
CA ILE A 16 12.14 -2.88 -11.30
C ILE A 16 13.36 -2.00 -11.57
N HIS A 17 14.09 -2.29 -12.64
CA HIS A 17 15.25 -1.51 -13.07
C HIS A 17 14.86 -0.06 -13.32
N TRP A 18 13.85 0.16 -14.16
CA TRP A 18 13.33 1.49 -14.52
C TRP A 18 12.92 2.31 -13.28
N LEU A 19 12.13 1.73 -12.38
CA LEU A 19 11.69 2.46 -11.20
C LEU A 19 12.84 2.74 -10.24
N ALA A 20 13.78 1.80 -10.08
CA ALA A 20 14.95 1.97 -9.22
C ALA A 20 15.85 3.13 -9.67
N THR A 21 16.05 3.30 -10.98
CA THR A 21 16.83 4.41 -11.54
C THR A 21 16.10 5.75 -11.50
N GLU A 22 14.79 5.74 -11.26
CA GLU A 22 13.93 6.92 -11.31
C GLU A 22 13.43 7.37 -9.92
N LEU A 23 13.81 6.70 -8.84
CA LEU A 23 13.36 7.06 -7.47
C LEU A 23 13.65 8.53 -7.10
N GLU A 24 14.75 9.09 -7.63
CA GLU A 24 15.18 10.47 -7.41
C GLU A 24 14.70 11.46 -8.48
N SER A 25 13.87 11.02 -9.44
CA SER A 25 13.40 11.86 -10.52
C SER A 25 12.51 13.00 -10.00
N GLU A 26 12.90 14.25 -10.30
CA GLU A 26 12.18 15.48 -9.89
C GLU A 26 11.15 15.97 -10.92
N THR A 27 11.00 15.26 -12.03
CA THR A 27 10.09 15.65 -13.11
C THR A 27 9.11 14.53 -13.45
N ARG A 28 9.58 13.28 -13.48
CA ARG A 28 8.77 12.13 -13.90
C ARG A 28 7.58 11.86 -12.98
N PHE A 29 7.76 12.11 -11.69
CA PHE A 29 6.75 11.89 -10.66
C PHE A 29 6.20 13.19 -10.05
N LYS A 30 6.30 14.30 -10.80
CA LYS A 30 5.62 15.54 -10.44
C LYS A 30 4.10 15.32 -10.45
N HIS A 31 3.44 15.69 -9.35
CA HIS A 31 2.01 15.47 -9.19
C HIS A 31 1.39 16.56 -8.32
N GLN A 32 0.09 16.81 -8.49
CA GLN A 32 -0.67 17.75 -7.68
C GLN A 32 -2.17 17.43 -7.71
N TYR A 33 -2.86 17.74 -6.62
CA TYR A 33 -4.31 17.66 -6.50
C TYR A 33 -4.84 18.64 -5.45
N VAL A 34 -6.16 18.83 -5.41
CA VAL A 34 -6.84 19.52 -4.32
C VAL A 34 -7.35 18.48 -3.33
N ASN A 35 -6.96 18.59 -2.06
CA ASN A 35 -7.47 17.74 -1.01
C ASN A 35 -8.95 18.06 -0.77
N ARG A 36 -9.83 17.23 -1.33
CA ARG A 36 -11.28 17.43 -1.25
C ARG A 36 -11.89 17.45 0.17
N LYS A 37 -11.11 17.18 1.22
CA LYS A 37 -11.55 17.33 2.62
C LYS A 37 -11.20 18.69 3.22
N THR A 38 -10.05 19.26 2.84
CA THR A 38 -9.53 20.51 3.42
C THR A 38 -9.54 21.67 2.43
N ASP A 39 -9.81 21.40 1.15
CA ASP A 39 -9.71 22.31 0.01
C ASP A 39 -8.28 22.84 -0.26
N GLU A 40 -7.28 22.25 0.39
CA GLU A 40 -5.88 22.65 0.24
C GLU A 40 -5.25 22.00 -0.99
N LYS A 41 -4.36 22.75 -1.65
CA LYS A 41 -3.53 22.22 -2.74
C LYS A 41 -2.39 21.40 -2.16
N TRP A 42 -2.24 20.17 -2.63
CA TRP A 42 -1.08 19.33 -2.37
C TRP A 42 -0.30 19.11 -3.67
N SER A 43 1.03 19.16 -3.61
CA SER A 43 1.88 18.92 -4.78
C SER A 43 3.24 18.35 -4.39
N CYS A 44 3.85 17.57 -5.27
CA CYS A 44 5.21 17.06 -5.16
C CYS A 44 5.93 17.17 -6.51
N ASN A 45 7.27 17.24 -6.48
CA ASN A 45 8.10 17.18 -7.69
C ASN A 45 8.67 15.76 -7.94
N GLY A 46 8.74 14.89 -6.93
CA GLY A 46 9.23 13.53 -7.10
C GLY A 46 8.65 12.56 -6.07
N LEU A 47 9.02 11.27 -6.16
CA LEU A 47 8.57 10.24 -5.22
C LEU A 47 9.04 10.53 -3.79
N TYR A 48 10.32 10.85 -3.60
CA TYR A 48 10.83 11.18 -2.28
C TYR A 48 10.15 12.43 -1.71
N ASN A 49 9.93 13.46 -2.53
CA ASN A 49 9.23 14.66 -2.09
C ASN A 49 7.76 14.41 -1.73
N ALA A 50 7.09 13.45 -2.39
CA ALA A 50 5.75 13.03 -1.98
C ALA A 50 5.74 12.41 -0.56
N PHE A 51 6.80 11.69 -0.19
CA PHE A 51 7.00 11.21 1.18
C PHE A 51 7.32 12.35 2.15
N GLU A 52 8.20 13.29 1.79
CA GLU A 52 8.51 14.47 2.64
C GLU A 52 7.25 15.29 2.94
N LYS A 53 6.36 15.40 1.96
CA LYS A 53 5.08 16.10 2.07
C LYS A 53 3.93 15.21 2.53
N TYR A 54 4.22 14.06 3.15
CA TYR A 54 3.20 13.22 3.74
C TYR A 54 2.43 14.02 4.81
N CYS A 55 1.13 14.14 4.60
CA CYS A 55 0.20 14.77 5.53
C CYS A 55 -1.12 14.02 5.49
N TRP A 56 -1.36 13.19 6.51
CA TRP A 56 -2.60 12.44 6.66
C TRP A 56 -2.90 12.10 8.11
N ASN A 57 -4.02 12.61 8.61
CA ASN A 57 -4.43 12.48 10.00
C ASN A 57 -4.57 11.00 10.41
N HIS A 58 -4.00 10.68 11.57
CA HIS A 58 -4.27 9.47 12.33
C HIS A 58 -4.71 9.84 13.75
N PRO A 59 -5.63 9.06 14.36
CA PRO A 59 -6.02 9.27 15.75
C PRO A 59 -4.88 8.88 16.69
N GLY A 60 -4.96 9.35 17.94
CA GLY A 60 -4.14 8.83 19.04
C GLY A 60 -4.69 7.53 19.61
N ASN A 61 -3.90 6.88 20.46
CA ASN A 61 -4.30 5.71 21.23
C ASN A 61 -3.68 5.78 22.63
N ALA A 62 -4.52 6.08 23.63
CA ALA A 62 -4.08 6.19 25.03
C ALA A 62 -3.55 4.86 25.60
N ARG A 63 -4.09 3.72 25.18
CA ARG A 63 -3.62 2.39 25.61
C ARG A 63 -2.19 2.13 25.17
N LEU A 64 -1.82 2.65 23.99
CA LEU A 64 -0.51 2.46 23.37
C LEU A 64 0.41 3.68 23.51
N GLY A 65 -0.03 4.73 24.20
CA GLY A 65 0.79 5.89 24.54
C GLY A 65 1.21 6.79 23.38
N PHE A 66 0.49 6.79 22.25
CA PHE A 66 0.78 7.71 21.13
C PHE A 66 -0.35 8.73 20.91
N ASN A 67 0.05 9.95 20.57
CA ASN A 67 -0.85 11.08 20.31
C ASN A 67 -1.40 11.06 18.87
N PRO A 68 -2.51 11.76 18.60
CA PRO A 68 -2.91 12.03 17.22
C PRO A 68 -1.84 12.85 16.48
N GLY A 69 -1.79 12.70 15.16
CA GLY A 69 -0.81 13.37 14.31
C GLY A 69 -1.18 13.26 12.83
N GLU A 70 -0.36 13.85 11.97
CA GLU A 70 -0.59 13.87 10.52
C GLU A 70 0.68 13.68 9.67
N CYS A 71 1.87 13.92 10.22
CA CYS A 71 3.13 13.79 9.49
C CYS A 71 3.66 12.35 9.50
N SER A 72 4.59 12.03 8.58
CA SER A 72 5.18 10.71 8.44
C SER A 72 5.87 10.23 9.71
N SER A 73 6.56 11.12 10.44
CA SER A 73 7.22 10.79 11.71
C SER A 73 6.21 10.40 12.79
N SER A 74 5.15 11.19 13.00
CA SER A 74 4.09 10.87 13.98
C SER A 74 3.38 9.56 13.65
N ASN A 75 3.13 9.32 12.37
CA ASN A 75 2.51 8.08 11.90
C ASN A 75 3.42 6.87 12.09
N GLY A 76 4.74 7.01 11.87
CA GLY A 76 5.71 5.95 12.11
C GLY A 76 5.83 5.58 13.60
N ILE A 77 5.68 6.53 14.52
CA ILE A 77 5.59 6.27 15.97
C ILE A 77 4.36 5.43 16.27
N ALA A 78 3.19 5.83 15.75
CA ALA A 78 1.94 5.08 15.94
C ALA A 78 2.04 3.65 15.38
N LEU A 79 2.58 3.48 14.17
CA LEU A 79 2.79 2.17 13.54
C LEU A 79 3.75 1.29 14.35
N SER A 80 4.83 1.85 14.89
CA SER A 80 5.78 1.12 15.75
C SER A 80 5.10 0.60 17.02
N ALA A 81 4.30 1.45 17.68
CA ALA A 81 3.55 1.04 18.88
C ALA A 81 2.51 -0.05 18.57
N LEU A 82 1.75 0.11 17.49
CA LEU A 82 0.77 -0.88 17.02
C LEU A 82 1.42 -2.22 16.65
N ARG A 83 2.59 -2.18 16.01
CA ARG A 83 3.39 -3.38 15.70
C ARG A 83 3.81 -4.09 16.97
N GLN A 84 4.39 -3.36 17.92
CA GLN A 84 4.88 -3.95 19.16
C GLN A 84 3.76 -4.63 19.94
N ASP A 85 2.58 -3.99 20.00
CA ASP A 85 1.41 -4.56 20.64
C ASP A 85 0.89 -5.83 19.94
N LEU A 86 0.82 -5.84 18.60
CA LEU A 86 0.46 -7.02 17.81
C LEU A 86 1.42 -8.20 18.06
N VAL A 87 2.73 -7.95 18.08
CA VAL A 87 3.75 -8.98 18.35
C VAL A 87 3.63 -9.50 19.78
N ASN A 88 3.47 -8.60 20.76
CA ASN A 88 3.36 -8.96 22.17
C ASN A 88 2.06 -9.70 22.50
N ALA A 89 1.03 -9.54 21.68
CA ALA A 89 -0.25 -10.22 21.82
C ALA A 89 -0.24 -11.69 21.37
N ALA A 90 0.86 -12.17 20.75
CA ALA A 90 0.99 -13.54 20.27
C ALA A 90 0.63 -14.56 21.37
N GLY A 91 -0.12 -15.60 20.98
CA GLY A 91 -0.58 -16.66 21.89
C GLY A 91 -1.87 -16.34 22.67
N SER A 92 -2.44 -15.14 22.56
CA SER A 92 -3.74 -14.80 23.19
C SER A 92 -4.71 -14.18 22.19
N ASP A 93 -5.78 -14.90 21.86
CA ASP A 93 -6.84 -14.41 20.96
C ASP A 93 -7.50 -13.13 21.47
N SER A 94 -7.64 -12.96 22.79
CA SER A 94 -8.16 -11.73 23.39
C SER A 94 -7.24 -10.53 23.14
N ARG A 95 -5.94 -10.72 23.33
CA ARG A 95 -4.96 -9.64 23.12
C ARG A 95 -4.79 -9.34 21.63
N ILE A 96 -4.80 -10.36 20.77
CA ILE A 96 -4.77 -10.19 19.31
C ILE A 96 -6.01 -9.44 18.83
N LEU A 97 -7.19 -9.75 19.37
CA LEU A 97 -8.40 -9.01 19.05
C LEU A 97 -8.26 -7.52 19.42
N GLU A 98 -7.79 -7.21 20.63
CA GLU A 98 -7.58 -5.81 21.06
C GLU A 98 -6.57 -5.09 20.15
N ALA A 99 -5.41 -5.69 19.90
CA ALA A 99 -4.36 -5.15 19.06
C ALA A 99 -4.84 -4.89 17.62
N THR A 100 -5.54 -5.86 17.02
CA THR A 100 -6.08 -5.72 15.66
C THR A 100 -7.18 -4.67 15.58
N VAL A 101 -8.05 -4.55 16.59
CA VAL A 101 -9.07 -3.49 16.65
C VAL A 101 -8.41 -2.10 16.70
N ASP A 102 -7.32 -1.95 17.44
CA ASP A 102 -6.59 -0.68 17.51
C ASP A 102 -5.92 -0.31 16.18
N VAL A 103 -5.40 -1.29 15.43
CA VAL A 103 -4.97 -1.07 14.04
C VAL A 103 -6.13 -0.60 13.16
N MET A 104 -7.31 -1.18 13.31
CA MET A 104 -8.47 -0.77 12.51
C MET A 104 -8.94 0.65 12.86
N ARG A 105 -8.83 1.05 14.13
CA ARG A 105 -9.13 2.41 14.60
C ARG A 105 -8.14 3.42 14.03
N TRP A 106 -6.83 3.15 14.17
CA TRP A 106 -5.77 3.97 13.57
C TRP A 106 -5.99 4.17 12.07
N GLY A 107 -6.29 3.09 11.36
CA GLY A 107 -6.50 3.13 9.91
C GLY A 107 -7.83 3.71 9.43
N GLY A 108 -8.72 4.14 10.34
CA GLY A 108 -10.06 4.65 9.99
C GLY A 108 -10.96 3.60 9.32
N VAL A 109 -10.75 2.31 9.61
CA VAL A 109 -11.42 1.16 8.96
C VAL A 109 -12.07 0.21 9.97
N ALA A 110 -12.33 0.67 11.19
CA ALA A 110 -12.97 -0.13 12.25
C ALA A 110 -14.36 -0.64 11.87
N ALA A 111 -15.17 0.16 11.17
CA ALA A 111 -16.51 -0.24 10.76
C ALA A 111 -16.50 -1.57 9.98
N ARG A 112 -17.30 -2.55 10.41
CA ARG A 112 -17.38 -3.94 9.89
C ARG A 112 -16.13 -4.80 10.06
N ASN A 113 -14.92 -4.23 10.07
CA ASN A 113 -13.71 -5.02 10.35
C ASN A 113 -13.63 -5.39 11.84
N ALA A 114 -13.90 -4.45 12.75
CA ALA A 114 -13.92 -4.73 14.18
C ALA A 114 -15.01 -5.74 14.54
N ASP A 115 -16.19 -5.67 13.91
CA ASP A 115 -17.28 -6.62 14.15
C ASP A 115 -16.89 -8.02 13.68
N TRP A 116 -16.28 -8.14 12.50
CA TRP A 116 -15.76 -9.41 12.02
C TRP A 116 -14.67 -9.96 12.95
N LEU A 117 -13.73 -9.13 13.40
CA LEU A 117 -12.67 -9.55 14.34
C LEU A 117 -13.26 -10.07 15.65
N LYS A 118 -14.24 -9.37 16.23
CA LYS A 118 -14.93 -9.80 17.46
C LYS A 118 -15.66 -11.12 17.26
N ALA A 119 -16.37 -11.29 16.15
CA ALA A 119 -17.08 -12.52 15.82
C ALA A 119 -16.15 -13.72 15.55
N ASN A 120 -14.90 -13.45 15.15
CA ASN A 120 -13.89 -14.47 14.85
C ASN A 120 -12.76 -14.48 15.89
N LYS A 121 -13.05 -14.10 17.14
CA LYS A 121 -12.06 -14.05 18.23
C LYS A 121 -11.38 -15.40 18.44
N ALA A 122 -12.15 -16.48 18.55
CA ALA A 122 -11.61 -17.81 18.77
C ALA A 122 -10.79 -18.27 17.55
N GLY A 123 -9.50 -18.56 17.77
CA GLY A 123 -8.54 -18.92 16.73
C GLY A 123 -7.98 -17.75 15.93
N LEU A 124 -8.28 -16.49 16.29
CA LEU A 124 -7.83 -15.31 15.56
C LEU A 124 -6.30 -15.24 15.47
N GLY A 125 -5.60 -15.46 16.57
CA GLY A 125 -4.14 -15.45 16.63
C GLY A 125 -3.53 -16.50 15.70
N ARG A 126 -4.06 -17.72 15.74
CA ARG A 126 -3.63 -18.82 14.85
C ARG A 126 -3.89 -18.50 13.38
N MET A 127 -5.05 -17.90 13.06
CA MET A 127 -5.38 -17.50 11.70
C MET A 127 -4.38 -16.47 11.16
N LEU A 128 -4.07 -15.43 11.94
CA LEU A 128 -3.09 -14.41 11.55
C LEU A 128 -1.69 -15.00 11.41
N GLN A 129 -1.27 -15.88 12.32
CA GLN A 129 0.02 -16.57 12.25
C GLN A 129 0.15 -17.41 10.99
N ASN A 130 -0.88 -18.19 10.63
CA ASN A 130 -0.84 -18.99 9.40
C ASN A 130 -0.69 -18.13 8.14
N VAL A 131 -1.39 -16.98 8.10
CA VAL A 131 -1.26 -16.02 6.98
C VAL A 131 0.12 -15.36 6.99
N GLN A 132 0.65 -15.00 8.16
CA GLN A 132 1.99 -14.43 8.33
C GLN A 132 3.07 -15.40 7.83
N THR A 133 2.99 -16.69 8.21
CA THR A 133 3.90 -17.73 7.72
C THR A 133 3.84 -17.82 6.20
N ALA A 134 2.65 -17.91 5.60
CA ALA A 134 2.52 -17.97 4.14
C ALA A 134 3.08 -16.74 3.42
N ILE A 135 2.94 -15.54 4.00
CA ILE A 135 3.56 -14.31 3.46
C ILE A 135 5.08 -14.40 3.57
N GLY A 136 5.60 -14.85 4.71
CA GLY A 136 7.04 -15.01 4.98
C GLY A 136 7.72 -16.03 4.08
N ASP A 137 7.05 -17.15 3.79
CA ASP A 137 7.53 -18.19 2.87
C ASP A 137 7.56 -17.71 1.41
N GLY A 138 6.90 -16.60 1.12
CA GLY A 138 6.95 -15.97 -0.19
C GLY A 138 6.20 -16.74 -1.28
N ASP A 139 5.17 -17.51 -0.96
CA ASP A 139 4.31 -18.21 -1.94
C ASP A 139 2.89 -17.64 -1.97
N ASP A 140 2.54 -16.93 -3.05
CA ASP A 140 1.21 -16.33 -3.24
C ASP A 140 0.10 -17.36 -3.54
N GLN A 141 0.44 -18.67 -3.65
CA GLN A 141 -0.52 -19.76 -3.81
C GLN A 141 -0.64 -20.67 -2.58
N ALA A 142 -0.05 -20.30 -1.45
CA ALA A 142 -0.19 -21.04 -0.19
C ALA A 142 -1.67 -21.33 0.13
N SER A 143 -1.95 -22.53 0.65
CA SER A 143 -3.33 -23.02 0.85
C SER A 143 -4.18 -22.07 1.71
N VAL A 144 -3.59 -21.51 2.78
CA VAL A 144 -4.25 -20.53 3.65
C VAL A 144 -4.67 -19.26 2.90
N LEU A 145 -3.87 -18.80 1.93
CA LEU A 145 -4.17 -17.62 1.11
C LEU A 145 -5.23 -17.90 0.03
N ARG A 146 -5.46 -19.18 -0.29
CA ARG A 146 -6.49 -19.61 -1.23
C ARG A 146 -7.81 -19.99 -0.55
N SER A 147 -7.84 -19.99 0.78
CA SER A 147 -9.04 -20.30 1.55
C SER A 147 -10.19 -19.35 1.21
N LYS A 148 -11.40 -19.91 1.03
CA LYS A 148 -12.64 -19.13 0.86
C LYS A 148 -12.96 -18.28 2.10
N ASN A 149 -12.44 -18.68 3.26
CA ASN A 149 -12.64 -17.99 4.54
C ASN A 149 -11.53 -16.96 4.83
N LEU A 150 -10.59 -16.74 3.89
CA LEU A 150 -9.52 -15.77 4.08
C LEU A 150 -10.09 -14.36 4.22
N ARG A 151 -9.87 -13.76 5.40
CA ARG A 151 -10.15 -12.33 5.63
C ARG A 151 -8.96 -11.49 5.18
N PHE A 152 -8.97 -11.10 3.90
CA PHE A 152 -7.98 -10.18 3.33
C PHE A 152 -8.66 -9.01 2.62
N ASN A 153 -8.46 -7.79 3.09
CA ASN A 153 -8.98 -6.58 2.47
C ASN A 153 -8.07 -5.39 2.82
N SER A 154 -8.40 -4.19 2.35
CA SER A 154 -7.60 -2.97 2.60
C SER A 154 -7.44 -2.58 4.07
N GLY A 155 -8.30 -3.08 4.96
CA GLY A 155 -8.15 -2.93 6.40
C GLY A 155 -7.19 -3.96 6.97
N MET A 156 -7.35 -5.22 6.60
CA MET A 156 -6.47 -6.30 7.05
C MET A 156 -5.05 -6.17 6.54
N THR A 157 -4.81 -5.55 5.37
CA THR A 157 -3.45 -5.26 4.90
C THR A 157 -2.65 -4.45 5.91
N LYS A 158 -3.30 -3.61 6.74
CA LYS A 158 -2.68 -2.84 7.83
C LYS A 158 -2.21 -3.73 8.98
N VAL A 159 -2.95 -4.79 9.30
CA VAL A 159 -2.53 -5.76 10.31
C VAL A 159 -1.34 -6.56 9.78
N TYR A 160 -1.46 -7.08 8.56
CA TYR A 160 -0.41 -7.89 7.96
C TYR A 160 0.87 -7.11 7.69
N SER A 161 0.79 -5.82 7.32
CA SER A 161 1.97 -4.96 7.13
C SER A 161 2.75 -4.66 8.41
N LEU A 162 2.10 -4.81 9.57
CA LEU A 162 2.74 -4.65 10.88
C LEU A 162 3.31 -5.98 11.40
N LEU A 163 2.66 -7.11 11.07
CA LEU A 163 3.12 -8.45 11.44
C LEU A 163 4.23 -8.99 10.54
N CYS A 164 4.20 -8.68 9.24
CA CYS A 164 5.11 -9.22 8.25
C CYS A 164 6.22 -8.20 7.93
N LYS A 165 7.46 -8.68 7.84
CA LYS A 165 8.59 -7.88 7.35
C LYS A 165 8.41 -7.59 5.86
N ASP A 166 8.83 -6.39 5.43
CA ASP A 166 8.84 -5.97 4.02
C ASP A 166 7.48 -6.14 3.32
N PHE A 167 6.39 -5.82 4.03
CA PHE A 167 5.02 -5.98 3.55
C PHE A 167 4.22 -4.69 3.65
N ILE A 168 3.63 -4.28 2.53
CA ILE A 168 2.99 -2.97 2.43
C ILE A 168 1.49 -2.99 2.82
N ILE A 169 0.99 -1.82 3.18
CA ILE A 169 -0.43 -1.49 3.26
C ILE A 169 -0.93 -1.27 1.84
N TYR A 170 -1.40 -2.33 1.19
CA TYR A 170 -1.99 -2.21 -0.13
C TYR A 170 -3.47 -1.80 -0.05
N ASP A 171 -3.71 -0.50 0.15
CA ASP A 171 -5.03 0.11 0.06
C ASP A 171 -5.31 0.71 -1.32
N SER A 172 -6.50 1.27 -1.50
CA SER A 172 -6.90 1.86 -2.78
C SER A 172 -6.00 3.00 -3.28
N ARG A 173 -5.32 3.73 -2.37
CA ARG A 173 -4.44 4.84 -2.74
C ARG A 173 -3.09 4.31 -3.17
N VAL A 174 -2.49 3.42 -2.38
CA VAL A 174 -1.23 2.76 -2.77
C VAL A 174 -1.40 2.01 -4.10
N ALA A 175 -2.54 1.33 -4.31
CA ALA A 175 -2.84 0.69 -5.59
C ALA A 175 -2.94 1.69 -6.75
N ALA A 176 -3.57 2.85 -6.53
CA ALA A 176 -3.67 3.91 -7.55
C ALA A 176 -2.30 4.51 -7.89
N GLY A 177 -1.49 4.85 -6.88
CA GLY A 177 -0.14 5.38 -7.07
C GLY A 177 0.77 4.38 -7.79
N LEU A 178 0.72 3.10 -7.41
CA LEU A 178 1.48 2.04 -8.10
C LEU A 178 1.05 1.86 -9.56
N GLY A 179 -0.26 1.83 -9.83
CA GLY A 179 -0.76 1.75 -11.19
C GLY A 179 -0.36 2.97 -12.04
N TRP A 180 -0.31 4.17 -11.45
CA TRP A 180 0.15 5.38 -12.13
C TRP A 180 1.63 5.29 -12.54
N MET A 181 2.48 4.69 -11.71
CA MET A 181 3.88 4.41 -12.09
C MET A 181 3.97 3.39 -13.23
N VAL A 182 3.15 2.34 -13.20
CA VAL A 182 3.08 1.34 -14.28
C VAL A 182 2.65 1.97 -15.60
N VAL A 183 1.70 2.92 -15.57
CA VAL A 183 1.30 3.66 -16.78
C VAL A 183 2.45 4.44 -17.39
N LYS A 184 3.24 5.14 -16.57
CA LYS A 184 4.41 5.90 -17.05
C LYS A 184 5.44 4.98 -17.70
N TYR A 185 5.76 3.87 -17.03
CA TYR A 185 6.61 2.83 -17.62
C TYR A 185 6.07 2.33 -18.96
N CYS A 186 4.77 2.01 -19.05
CA CYS A 186 4.17 1.55 -20.30
C CYS A 186 4.29 2.60 -21.41
N GLN A 187 4.08 3.88 -21.10
CA GLN A 187 4.17 4.97 -22.06
C GLN A 187 5.61 5.19 -22.55
N GLU A 188 6.60 5.11 -21.67
CA GLU A 188 8.00 5.30 -22.02
C GLU A 188 8.61 4.14 -22.81
N HIS A 189 8.00 2.96 -22.68
CA HIS A 189 8.40 1.75 -23.39
C HIS A 189 7.42 1.38 -24.53
N ASP A 190 6.55 2.31 -24.96
CA ASP A 190 5.60 2.15 -26.05
C ASP A 190 4.72 0.88 -25.96
N LEU A 191 4.37 0.48 -24.73
CA LEU A 191 3.53 -0.70 -24.49
C LEU A 191 2.06 -0.36 -24.78
N SER A 192 1.44 -1.19 -25.62
CA SER A 192 0.04 -1.01 -26.04
C SER A 192 -0.99 -1.42 -24.98
N GLU A 193 -0.58 -2.20 -23.98
CA GLU A 193 -1.38 -2.66 -22.85
C GLU A 193 -0.55 -2.78 -21.57
N VAL A 194 -1.21 -2.85 -20.42
CA VAL A 194 -0.52 -3.07 -19.13
C VAL A 194 -0.10 -4.54 -19.06
N PRO A 195 1.20 -4.85 -18.89
CA PRO A 195 1.66 -6.23 -18.73
C PRO A 195 0.92 -6.93 -17.59
N GLU A 196 0.53 -8.19 -17.78
CA GLU A 196 -0.32 -8.90 -16.80
C GLU A 196 0.31 -8.91 -15.41
N ALA A 197 1.62 -9.13 -15.30
CA ALA A 197 2.35 -9.17 -14.04
C ALA A 197 2.41 -7.81 -13.32
N LEU A 198 2.25 -6.70 -14.05
CA LEU A 198 2.24 -5.32 -13.54
C LEU A 198 0.81 -4.74 -13.44
N CYS A 199 -0.23 -5.52 -13.75
CA CYS A 199 -1.63 -5.10 -13.72
C CYS A 199 -2.20 -5.09 -12.28
N PHE A 200 -1.53 -4.34 -11.41
CA PHE A 200 -1.88 -4.12 -10.01
C PHE A 200 -3.33 -3.60 -9.87
N PRO A 201 -4.27 -4.39 -9.33
CA PRO A 201 -5.67 -4.03 -9.34
C PRO A 201 -5.97 -2.91 -8.34
N TRP A 202 -6.87 -2.02 -8.72
CA TRP A 202 -7.19 -0.81 -7.96
C TRP A 202 -8.62 -0.83 -7.43
N ALA A 203 -8.93 0.06 -6.49
CA ALA A 203 -10.29 0.24 -5.98
C ALA A 203 -10.68 1.73 -6.00
N ALA A 204 -11.94 1.99 -6.33
CA ALA A 204 -12.50 3.33 -6.28
C ALA A 204 -12.46 3.92 -4.86
N ALA A 205 -12.45 5.26 -4.79
CA ALA A 205 -12.64 5.93 -3.53
C ALA A 205 -14.01 5.59 -2.94
N LYS A 206 -14.05 5.32 -1.64
CA LYS A 206 -15.33 5.19 -0.92
C LYS A 206 -15.92 6.59 -0.75
N GLU A 207 -16.88 6.92 -1.60
CA GLU A 207 -17.57 8.21 -1.61
C GLU A 207 -19.07 8.00 -1.69
N GLY A 208 -19.85 8.98 -1.24
CA GLY A 208 -21.31 8.94 -1.36
C GLY A 208 -21.74 8.91 -2.82
N LYS A 209 -22.85 8.21 -3.13
CA LYS A 209 -23.39 8.06 -4.50
C LYS A 209 -23.66 9.38 -5.24
N LYS A 210 -23.73 10.51 -4.52
CA LYS A 210 -24.03 11.86 -5.03
C LYS A 210 -22.79 12.78 -5.12
N SER A 211 -21.58 12.24 -5.05
CA SER A 211 -20.38 13.07 -5.17
C SER A 211 -20.29 13.65 -6.59
N LEU A 212 -20.48 14.97 -6.71
CA LEU A 212 -20.46 15.71 -7.99
C LEU A 212 -19.09 15.69 -8.66
N ALA A 213 -18.03 15.56 -7.85
CA ALA A 213 -16.68 15.31 -8.30
C ALA A 213 -16.13 14.19 -7.40
N PRO A 214 -16.04 12.94 -7.89
CA PRO A 214 -15.41 11.85 -7.15
C PRO A 214 -13.88 11.86 -7.32
N LYS A 215 -13.16 11.43 -6.28
CA LYS A 215 -11.69 11.24 -6.34
C LYS A 215 -11.32 10.25 -7.42
N ARG A 216 -10.33 10.58 -8.25
CA ARG A 216 -9.89 9.72 -9.35
C ARG A 216 -8.76 8.81 -8.90
N ARG A 217 -9.10 7.55 -8.64
CA ARG A 217 -8.12 6.51 -8.28
C ARG A 217 -7.87 5.49 -9.39
N ASN A 218 -8.59 5.59 -10.51
CA ASN A 218 -8.31 4.72 -11.64
C ASN A 218 -7.01 5.18 -12.29
N PRO A 219 -5.94 4.37 -12.27
CA PRO A 219 -4.70 4.73 -12.95
C PRO A 219 -4.81 4.60 -14.47
N GLY A 220 -5.79 3.85 -14.98
CA GLY A 220 -5.87 3.52 -16.39
C GLY A 220 -6.10 4.73 -17.31
N THR A 221 -5.50 4.65 -18.50
CA THR A 221 -5.56 5.65 -19.57
C THR A 221 -5.62 4.96 -20.92
N ALA A 222 -6.54 5.39 -21.79
CA ALA A 222 -6.77 4.81 -23.12
C ALA A 222 -6.82 3.27 -23.10
N LYS A 223 -5.80 2.61 -23.68
CA LYS A 223 -5.67 1.15 -23.74
C LYS A 223 -5.03 0.53 -22.49
N LEU A 224 -4.34 1.30 -21.67
CA LEU A 224 -3.72 0.85 -20.43
C LEU A 224 -4.78 0.72 -19.34
N LYS A 225 -5.38 -0.47 -19.22
CA LYS A 225 -6.49 -0.75 -18.29
C LYS A 225 -6.06 -1.62 -17.12
N PHE A 226 -6.69 -1.39 -15.96
CA PHE A 226 -6.44 -2.14 -14.74
C PHE A 226 -7.72 -2.83 -14.25
N LYS A 227 -7.55 -4.00 -13.63
CA LYS A 227 -8.64 -4.77 -13.04
C LYS A 227 -9.06 -4.18 -11.69
N GLY A 228 -10.31 -4.44 -11.30
CA GLY A 228 -10.83 -4.06 -9.99
C GLY A 228 -10.31 -4.97 -8.87
N LEU A 229 -9.93 -4.36 -7.75
CA LEU A 229 -9.45 -5.06 -6.56
C LEU A 229 -10.62 -5.72 -5.81
N ARG A 230 -10.47 -7.03 -5.56
CA ARG A 230 -11.40 -7.86 -4.81
C ARG A 230 -10.74 -8.37 -3.54
N SER A 231 -11.50 -8.45 -2.45
CA SER A 231 -11.05 -9.02 -1.17
C SER A 231 -10.74 -10.53 -1.27
N GLY A 232 -10.13 -11.08 -0.22
CA GLY A 232 -9.74 -12.48 -0.10
C GLY A 232 -8.46 -12.76 -0.88
N ARG A 233 -8.38 -13.96 -1.48
CA ARG A 233 -7.20 -14.46 -2.21
C ARG A 233 -6.63 -13.45 -3.20
N HIS A 234 -7.51 -12.76 -3.95
CA HIS A 234 -7.08 -11.81 -4.97
C HIS A 234 -6.32 -10.62 -4.35
N HIS A 235 -6.80 -10.07 -3.24
CA HIS A 235 -6.09 -8.99 -2.54
C HIS A 235 -4.77 -9.50 -1.95
N ALA A 236 -4.77 -10.66 -1.30
CA ALA A 236 -3.56 -11.24 -0.70
C ALA A 236 -2.44 -11.42 -1.74
N MET A 237 -2.77 -12.06 -2.86
CA MET A 237 -1.85 -12.30 -3.97
C MET A 237 -1.23 -10.98 -4.49
N TRP A 238 -2.06 -9.98 -4.76
CA TRP A 238 -1.56 -8.70 -5.29
C TRP A 238 -0.81 -7.86 -4.27
N ASN A 239 -1.15 -7.94 -2.97
CA ASN A 239 -0.37 -7.28 -1.92
C ASN A 239 1.03 -7.91 -1.79
N MET A 240 1.13 -9.24 -1.86
CA MET A 240 2.42 -9.93 -1.86
C MET A 240 3.28 -9.51 -3.06
N ARG A 241 2.71 -9.53 -4.27
CA ARG A 241 3.43 -9.10 -5.49
C ARG A 241 3.86 -7.64 -5.45
N ALA A 242 3.01 -6.75 -4.95
CA ALA A 242 3.34 -5.33 -4.81
C ALA A 242 4.46 -5.13 -3.78
N SER A 243 4.39 -5.83 -2.65
CA SER A 243 5.44 -5.81 -1.62
C SER A 243 6.77 -6.31 -2.19
N TRP A 244 6.78 -7.48 -2.85
CA TRP A 244 7.98 -8.04 -3.47
C TRP A 244 8.59 -7.12 -4.51
N LEU A 245 7.75 -6.50 -5.35
CA LEU A 245 8.20 -5.61 -6.40
C LEU A 245 8.84 -4.35 -5.81
N LEU A 246 8.19 -3.68 -4.86
CA LEU A 246 8.73 -2.45 -4.26
C LEU A 246 9.98 -2.73 -3.41
N SER A 247 10.03 -3.86 -2.70
CA SER A 247 11.25 -4.30 -2.03
C SER A 247 12.38 -4.59 -3.02
N ALA A 248 12.08 -5.19 -4.17
CA ALA A 248 13.09 -5.45 -5.20
C ALA A 248 13.60 -4.15 -5.85
N VAL A 249 12.73 -3.15 -6.04
CA VAL A 249 13.12 -1.80 -6.49
C VAL A 249 14.12 -1.16 -5.53
N LEU A 250 13.81 -1.16 -4.23
CA LEU A 250 14.70 -0.60 -3.21
C LEU A 250 16.00 -1.42 -3.03
N ALA A 251 15.97 -2.73 -3.30
CA ALA A 251 17.16 -3.58 -3.24
C ALA A 251 18.02 -3.54 -4.53
N HIS A 252 17.51 -2.94 -5.61
CA HIS A 252 18.22 -2.90 -6.88
C HIS A 252 19.43 -1.94 -6.81
N PRO A 253 20.58 -2.24 -7.43
CA PRO A 253 21.77 -1.39 -7.37
C PRO A 253 21.54 0.07 -7.82
N GLY A 254 20.65 0.28 -8.79
CA GLY A 254 20.24 1.62 -9.24
C GLY A 254 19.56 2.47 -8.16
N ALA A 255 19.02 1.87 -7.11
CA ALA A 255 18.41 2.56 -5.97
C ALA A 255 19.39 2.84 -4.82
N ALA A 256 20.63 2.33 -4.86
CA ALA A 256 21.55 2.38 -3.70
C ALA A 256 21.85 3.80 -3.19
N GLY A 257 21.82 4.80 -4.08
CA GLY A 257 21.99 6.22 -3.73
C GLY A 257 20.70 6.97 -3.41
N SER A 258 19.54 6.30 -3.39
CA SER A 258 18.25 6.96 -3.17
C SER A 258 18.11 7.45 -1.73
N ARG A 259 17.51 8.65 -1.58
CA ARG A 259 17.15 9.24 -0.29
C ARG A 259 16.16 8.38 0.50
N PHE A 260 15.41 7.47 -0.15
CA PHE A 260 14.60 6.48 0.56
C PHE A 260 15.43 5.62 1.52
N HIS A 261 16.72 5.38 1.25
CA HIS A 261 17.61 4.64 2.17
C HIS A 261 18.11 5.48 3.36
N LEU A 262 17.90 6.79 3.34
CA LEU A 262 18.38 7.73 4.36
C LEU A 262 17.26 8.15 5.32
N VAL A 263 16.04 7.60 5.18
CA VAL A 263 14.92 7.97 6.03
C VAL A 263 15.19 7.57 7.49
N PRO A 264 14.95 8.46 8.46
CA PRO A 264 15.19 8.14 9.86
C PRO A 264 14.09 7.22 10.40
N SER A 265 14.49 6.43 11.40
CA SER A 265 13.55 5.77 12.31
C SER A 265 12.52 6.78 12.85
N PRO A 266 11.24 6.40 13.03
CA PRO A 266 10.68 5.05 12.95
C PRO A 266 10.27 4.59 11.55
N ASN A 267 10.57 5.36 10.51
CA ASN A 267 10.31 4.92 9.14
C ASN A 267 11.43 4.02 8.63
N ASP A 268 11.11 3.25 7.60
CA ASP A 268 12.04 2.45 6.80
C ASP A 268 11.84 2.78 5.31
N PRO A 269 12.79 2.40 4.43
CA PRO A 269 12.72 2.76 3.01
C PRO A 269 11.43 2.30 2.32
N LEU A 270 10.93 1.10 2.64
CA LEU A 270 9.71 0.57 2.04
C LEU A 270 8.47 1.32 2.55
N ARG A 271 8.43 1.64 3.85
CA ARG A 271 7.34 2.44 4.44
C ARG A 271 7.31 3.84 3.86
N ALA A 272 8.46 4.46 3.63
CA ALA A 272 8.56 5.77 3.01
C ALA A 272 8.08 5.76 1.55
N LEU A 273 8.48 4.75 0.77
CA LEU A 273 7.99 4.59 -0.60
C LEU A 273 6.48 4.32 -0.64
N GLU A 274 5.96 3.46 0.24
CA GLU A 274 4.51 3.25 0.40
C GLU A 274 3.78 4.55 0.72
N ALA A 275 4.31 5.35 1.64
CA ALA A 275 3.73 6.64 2.04
C ALA A 275 3.70 7.65 0.87
N ALA A 276 4.73 7.67 0.02
CA ALA A 276 4.72 8.46 -1.21
C ALA A 276 3.60 8.02 -2.16
N LEU A 277 3.43 6.71 -2.39
CA LEU A 277 2.37 6.16 -3.23
C LEU A 277 0.97 6.44 -2.67
N PHE A 278 0.84 6.41 -1.35
CA PHE A 278 -0.39 6.72 -0.65
C PHE A 278 -0.82 8.19 -0.82
N MET A 279 0.14 9.13 -0.79
CA MET A 279 -0.14 10.54 -1.04
C MET A 279 -0.51 10.78 -2.50
N ILE A 280 0.33 10.32 -3.44
CA ILE A 280 0.06 10.45 -4.90
C ILE A 280 -1.29 9.82 -5.27
N GLY A 281 -1.54 8.60 -4.80
CA GLY A 281 -2.76 7.86 -5.11
C GLY A 281 -4.02 8.34 -4.40
N TYR A 282 -3.95 9.44 -3.62
CA TYR A 282 -5.15 10.07 -3.06
C TYR A 282 -6.15 10.42 -4.16
N ASP A 283 -5.65 11.09 -5.20
CA ASP A 283 -6.40 11.57 -6.36
C ASP A 283 -5.46 11.85 -7.53
N LEU A 284 -5.52 11.04 -8.59
CA LEU A 284 -4.69 11.16 -9.78
C LEU A 284 -5.13 12.30 -10.72
N GLY A 285 -6.24 12.98 -10.41
CA GLY A 285 -6.72 14.17 -11.10
C GLY A 285 -7.08 13.98 -12.58
N ASP A 286 -7.06 15.08 -13.33
CA ASP A 286 -7.23 15.13 -14.79
C ASP A 286 -5.90 15.09 -15.55
N GLN A 287 -4.78 14.81 -14.89
CA GLN A 287 -3.43 14.82 -15.49
C GLN A 287 -3.27 13.85 -16.69
N LEU A 288 -4.27 13.03 -16.97
CA LEU A 288 -4.37 12.16 -18.14
C LEU A 288 -4.95 12.84 -19.40
N ARG A 289 -5.40 14.11 -19.33
CA ARG A 289 -5.84 14.89 -20.50
C ARG A 289 -4.73 15.70 -21.17
N VAL A 290 -3.61 15.95 -20.49
CA VAL A 290 -2.58 16.92 -20.94
C VAL A 290 -1.54 16.30 -21.89
N LEU A 291 -1.61 14.99 -22.17
CA LEU A 291 -0.69 14.31 -23.10
C LEU A 291 -1.35 13.90 -24.43
N VAL A 292 -2.48 14.52 -24.78
CA VAL A 292 -3.19 14.30 -26.06
C VAL A 292 -3.44 15.62 -26.80
N ALA A 293 -2.60 16.64 -26.55
CA ALA A 293 -2.58 17.88 -27.33
C ALA A 293 -1.21 18.03 -27.98
#